data_AF-A0A3C1U352-F1
#
_entry.id   AF-A0A3C1U352-F1
#
_cell.length_a   1.000
_cell.length_b   1.000
_cell.length_c   1.000
_cell.angle_alpha   90.00
_cell.angle_beta   90.00
_cell.angle_gamma   90.00
#
_symmetry.space_group_name_H-M   'P 1'
#
loop_
_entity.id
_entity.type
_entity.pdbx_description
1 polymer ?
#
loop_
_entity_poly.entity_id
_entity_poly.type
_entity_poly.pdbx_seq_one_letter_code
_entity_poly.pdbx_strand_id
1 'polypeptide(L)' 'MGTYQDVYEGAQSDATGFWLEAANGIDWGTPPQTALDDSNPP' A
#
# COMPACT_ATOMS: atom_id res chain seq x y z
N MET A 1 -15.19 -2.42 14.85
CA MET A 1 -13.96 -3.12 14.43
C MET A 1 -14.20 -3.57 13.02
N GLY A 2 -13.39 -3.13 12.05
CA GLY A 2 -13.44 -3.66 10.69
C GLY A 2 -13.01 -5.12 10.70
N THR A 3 -13.68 -5.94 9.90
CA THR A 3 -13.31 -7.34 9.70
C THR A 3 -12.10 -7.43 8.76
N TYR A 4 -11.46 -8.60 8.70
CA TYR A 4 -10.45 -8.86 7.68
C TYR A 4 -10.97 -8.60 6.27
N GLN A 5 -12.24 -8.94 6.00
CA GLN A 5 -12.88 -8.74 4.72
C GLN A 5 -12.94 -7.25 4.36
N ASP A 6 -13.35 -6.38 5.30
CA ASP A 6 -13.43 -4.93 5.06
C ASP A 6 -12.05 -4.34 4.72
N VAL A 7 -10.99 -4.80 5.40
CA VAL A 7 -9.61 -4.38 5.13
C VAL A 7 -9.13 -4.87 3.76
N TYR A 8 -9.46 -6.13 3.42
CA TYR A 8 -9.09 -6.72 2.14
C TYR A 8 -9.81 -6.04 0.96
N GLU A 9 -11.09 -5.72 1.12
CA GLU A 9 -11.87 -4.97 0.13
C GLU A 9 -11.29 -3.57 -0.06
N GLY A 10 -10.92 -2.88 1.03
CA GLY A 10 -10.20 -1.61 0.97
C GLY A 10 -8.88 -1.70 0.22
N ALA A 11 -8.04 -2.68 0.56
CA ALA A 11 -6.76 -2.93 -0.10
C ALA A 11 -6.89 -3.26 -1.59
N GLN A 12 -7.95 -3.97 -2.00
CA GLN A 12 -8.21 -4.23 -3.43
C GLN A 12 -8.71 -2.99 -4.17
N SER A 13 -9.48 -2.12 -3.51
CA SER A 13 -10.06 -0.94 -4.17
C SER A 13 -9.02 0.12 -4.52
N ASP A 14 -7.97 0.25 -3.71
CA ASP A 14 -6.82 1.14 -3.96
C ASP A 14 -5.54 0.52 -3.37
N ALA A 15 -4.94 -0.41 -4.11
CA ALA A 15 -3.74 -1.10 -3.65
C ALA A 15 -2.54 -0.15 -3.46
N THR A 16 -2.38 0.83 -4.36
CA THR A 16 -1.25 1.78 -4.28
C THR A 16 -1.38 2.68 -3.06
N GLY A 17 -2.55 3.31 -2.87
CA GLY A 17 -2.80 4.15 -1.71
C GLY A 17 -2.73 3.37 -0.40
N PHE A 18 -3.32 2.17 -0.35
CA PHE A 18 -3.30 1.31 0.83
C PHE A 18 -1.87 0.99 1.28
N TRP A 19 -1.00 0.59 0.36
CA TRP A 19 0.38 0.24 0.70
C TRP A 19 1.26 1.46 1.01
N LEU A 20 1.03 2.62 0.37
CA LEU A 20 1.71 3.87 0.74
C LEU A 20 1.27 4.38 2.12
N GLU A 21 -0.01 4.25 2.46
CA GLU A 21 -0.51 4.61 3.79
C GLU A 21 0.13 3.71 4.86
N ALA A 22 0.18 2.41 4.63
CA ALA A 22 0.85 1.46 5.52
C ALA A 22 2.34 1.78 5.68
N ALA A 23 3.01 2.25 4.62
CA ALA A 23 4.43 2.63 4.66
C ALA A 23 4.73 3.81 5.60
N ASN A 24 3.75 4.65 5.95
CA ASN A 24 3.91 5.73 6.94
C ASN A 24 4.15 5.21 8.37
N GLY A 25 3.88 3.93 8.64
CA GLY A 25 4.18 3.29 9.92
C GLY A 25 5.66 2.94 10.12
N ILE A 26 6.51 3.16 9.11
CA ILE A 26 7.94 2.82 9.12
C ILE A 26 8.75 4.12 9.13
N ASP A 27 9.84 4.16 9.89
CA ASP A 27 10.78 5.29 9.88
C ASP A 27 11.76 5.17 8.71
N TRP A 28 11.48 5.90 7.64
CA TRP A 28 12.31 5.93 6.44
C TRP A 28 13.27 7.13 6.47
N GLY A 29 14.51 6.91 6.05
CA GLY A 29 15.40 8.03 5.70
C GLY A 29 14.87 8.86 4.53
N THR A 30 14.30 8.18 3.52
CA THR A 30 13.54 8.80 2.43
C THR A 30 12.31 7.94 2.14
N PRO A 31 11.09 8.46 2.34
CA PRO A 31 9.87 7.68 2.13
C PRO A 31 9.62 7.39 0.63
N PRO A 32 9.10 6.20 0.29
CA PRO A 32 8.77 5.86 -1.09
C PRO A 32 7.61 6.72 -1.61
N GLN A 33 7.61 7.00 -2.91
CA GLN A 33 6.50 7.68 -3.61
C GLN A 33 5.71 6.73 -4.52
N THR A 34 6.25 5.53 -4.76
CA THR A 34 5.66 4.49 -5.62
C THR A 34 5.53 3.21 -4.81
N ALA A 35 4.33 2.62 -4.75
CA ALA A 35 4.09 1.38 -4.00
C ALA A 35 4.60 0.15 -4.75
N LEU A 36 4.21 0.03 -6.03
CA LEU A 36 4.62 -1.03 -6.94
C LEU A 36 5.20 -0.38 -8.20
N ASP A 37 6.44 -0.71 -8.51
CA ASP A 37 7.07 -0.36 -9.79
C ASP A 37 6.84 -1.54 -10.75
N ASP A 38 5.90 -1.36 -11.69
CA ASP A 38 5.55 -2.31 -12.74
C ASP A 38 6.13 -1.93 -14.11
N SER A 39 7.08 -0.98 -14.15
CA SER A 39 7.63 -0.44 -15.39
C SER A 39 8.46 -1.42 -16.20
N ASN A 40 8.90 -2.53 -15.59
CA ASN A 40 9.65 -3.59 -16.25
C ASN A 40 9.17 -4.99 -15.82
N PRO A 41 8.02 -5.44 -16.33
CA PRO A 41 7.50 -6.78 -16.05
C PRO A 41 8.36 -7.86 -16.77
N PRO A 42 8.51 -9.05 -16.17
CA PRO A 42 9.33 -10.15 -16.71
C PRO A 42 8.80 -10.78 -18.00
#